data_AF-A0A729PXI9-F1
#
_entry.id   AF-A0A729PXI9-F1
#
_cell.length_a   1.000
_cell.length_b   1.000
_cell.length_c   1.000
_cell.angle_alpha   90.00
_cell.angle_beta   90.00
_cell.angle_gamma   90.00
#
_symmetry.space_group_name_H-M   'P 1'
#
loop_
_entity.id
_entity.type
_entity.pdbx_description
1 polymer ?
#
loop_
_entity_poly.entity_id
_entity_poly.type
_entity_poly.pdbx_seq_one_letter_code
_entity_poly.pdbx_strand_id
1 'polypeptide(L)'
;MSAQALICLAPGSEETEAVTTIDLLVRGGIHVTTASVASDGNLTIVCSRGVKLLADAPLVEVADGDYDIIVLPGGIKGAECFRDSPLLVETVKQFHRSGRIVAAICAAAATVLVPHDIFPIGNMTGFPALKDKIPAEQWQDKRVVWDARVKLLTSQGPGTAIDFGLKIIDLLVGREKAHEVASQLVMAAGIYNYYE
;
A
#
# COMPACT_ATOMS: atom_id res chain seq x y z
N MET A 1 -3.38 -5.11 21.62
CA MET A 1 -2.45 -5.79 20.70
C MET A 1 -1.89 -4.74 19.75
N SER A 2 -0.63 -4.84 19.34
CA SER A 2 -0.05 -3.93 18.34
C SER A 2 -0.70 -4.19 16.98
N ALA A 3 -0.96 -3.13 16.20
CA ALA A 3 -1.47 -3.27 14.85
C ALA A 3 -0.48 -4.01 13.94
N GLN A 4 -1.00 -4.68 12.93
CA GLN A 4 -0.29 -5.64 12.07
C GLN A 4 -0.47 -5.25 10.59
N ALA A 5 0.61 -5.16 9.82
CA ALA A 5 0.59 -4.78 8.40
C ALA A 5 1.30 -5.79 7.50
N LEU A 6 0.62 -6.21 6.43
CA LEU A 6 1.17 -7.06 5.38
C LEU A 6 1.57 -6.21 4.17
N ILE A 7 2.86 -6.15 3.83
CA ILE A 7 3.37 -5.38 2.69
C ILE A 7 3.79 -6.34 1.58
N CYS A 8 3.11 -6.29 0.45
CA CYS A 8 3.42 -7.17 -0.67
C CYS A 8 4.60 -6.64 -1.50
N LEU A 9 5.51 -7.52 -1.88
CA LEU A 9 6.67 -7.21 -2.73
C LEU A 9 6.72 -8.18 -3.91
N ALA A 10 6.73 -7.66 -5.13
CA ALA A 10 6.94 -8.43 -6.36
C ALA A 10 8.12 -7.90 -7.17
N PRO A 11 8.73 -8.71 -8.07
CA PRO A 11 9.72 -8.23 -9.01
C PRO A 11 9.25 -6.97 -9.76
N GLY A 12 10.01 -5.89 -9.64
CA GLY A 12 9.66 -4.59 -10.22
C GLY A 12 8.70 -3.71 -9.40
N SER A 13 8.47 -4.03 -8.13
CA SER A 13 7.83 -3.10 -7.18
C SER A 13 8.66 -1.82 -7.03
N GLU A 14 8.02 -0.69 -6.75
CA GLU A 14 8.72 0.58 -6.52
C GLU A 14 9.32 0.62 -5.10
N GLU A 15 10.65 0.66 -5.03
CA GLU A 15 11.41 0.55 -3.78
C GLU A 15 11.23 1.74 -2.83
N THR A 16 11.08 2.96 -3.34
CA THR A 16 10.87 4.15 -2.50
C THR A 16 9.51 4.08 -1.83
N GLU A 17 8.47 3.70 -2.57
CA GLU A 17 7.11 3.52 -2.06
C GLU A 17 7.05 2.43 -1.00
N ALA A 18 7.63 1.25 -1.28
CA ALA A 18 7.64 0.13 -0.36
C ALA A 18 8.44 0.46 0.92
N VAL A 19 9.71 0.86 0.78
CA VAL A 19 10.61 1.07 1.93
C VAL A 19 10.17 2.24 2.79
N THR A 20 9.73 3.35 2.19
CA THR A 20 9.21 4.50 2.97
C THR A 20 7.99 4.09 3.78
N THR A 21 7.07 3.32 3.18
CA THR A 21 5.89 2.85 3.90
C THR A 21 6.28 1.92 5.04
N ILE A 22 7.13 0.92 4.79
CA ILE A 22 7.64 -0.02 5.81
C ILE A 22 8.26 0.74 6.99
N ASP A 23 9.19 1.66 6.73
CA ASP A 23 9.88 2.45 7.77
C ASP A 23 8.87 3.23 8.64
N LEU A 24 7.97 3.98 8.00
CA LEU A 24 6.98 4.78 8.72
C LEU A 24 6.06 3.93 9.61
N LEU A 25 5.58 2.79 9.12
CA LEU A 25 4.73 1.90 9.92
C LEU A 25 5.49 1.35 11.14
N VAL A 26 6.75 0.94 10.97
CA VAL A 26 7.60 0.50 12.09
C VAL A 26 7.81 1.61 13.11
N ARG A 27 8.07 2.86 12.67
CA ARG A 27 8.14 4.03 13.57
C ARG A 27 6.84 4.28 14.33
N GLY A 28 5.70 3.98 13.70
CA GLY A 28 4.37 4.05 14.30
C GLY A 28 4.09 2.95 15.34
N GLY A 29 5.00 1.99 15.53
CA GLY A 29 4.81 0.84 16.42
C GLY A 29 3.92 -0.26 15.82
N ILE A 30 3.72 -0.24 14.50
CA ILE A 30 2.98 -1.26 13.76
C ILE A 30 3.96 -2.39 13.42
N HIS A 31 3.55 -3.64 13.66
CA HIS A 31 4.34 -4.79 13.27
C HIS A 31 4.15 -5.05 11.77
N VAL A 32 5.25 -5.14 11.04
CA VAL A 32 5.25 -5.22 9.58
C VAL A 32 5.80 -6.57 9.15
N THR A 33 5.08 -7.24 8.26
CA THR A 33 5.54 -8.43 7.54
C THR A 33 5.61 -8.11 6.06
N THR A 34 6.77 -8.31 5.45
CA THR A 34 6.98 -8.20 4.01
C THR A 34 6.81 -9.56 3.34
N ALA A 35 5.95 -9.62 2.33
CA ALA A 35 5.57 -10.86 1.67
C ALA A 35 5.95 -10.86 0.19
N SER A 36 6.73 -11.85 -0.23
CA SER A 36 7.07 -12.06 -1.64
C SER A 36 5.87 -12.60 -2.41
N VAL A 37 5.53 -11.93 -3.52
CA VAL A 37 4.55 -12.38 -4.51
C VAL A 37 5.26 -12.95 -5.76
N ALA A 38 6.57 -13.20 -5.69
CA ALA A 38 7.29 -13.86 -6.77
C ALA A 38 6.75 -15.28 -6.97
N SER A 39 6.48 -15.66 -8.23
CA SER A 39 5.86 -16.94 -8.58
C SER A 39 6.71 -18.17 -8.25
N ASP A 40 8.01 -17.98 -8.06
CA ASP A 40 8.98 -19.02 -7.68
C ASP A 40 9.20 -19.12 -6.16
N GLY A 41 8.49 -18.32 -5.36
CA GLY A 41 8.64 -18.26 -3.90
C GLY A 41 9.94 -17.59 -3.44
N ASN A 42 10.71 -16.97 -4.33
CA ASN A 42 11.97 -16.33 -3.97
C ASN A 42 11.73 -15.10 -3.08
N LEU A 43 12.50 -14.98 -1.99
CA LEU A 43 12.39 -13.86 -1.06
C LEU A 43 13.19 -12.64 -1.49
N THR A 44 14.19 -12.79 -2.37
CA THR A 44 14.95 -11.65 -2.88
C THR A 44 14.24 -11.01 -4.06
N ILE A 45 13.67 -9.82 -3.83
CA ILE A 45 12.92 -9.05 -4.81
C ILE A 45 13.80 -7.95 -5.41
N VAL A 46 14.05 -8.05 -6.72
CA VAL A 46 14.66 -6.96 -7.49
C VAL A 46 13.56 -5.95 -7.82
N CYS A 47 13.63 -4.77 -7.20
CA CYS A 47 12.70 -3.67 -7.37
C CYS A 47 12.90 -2.94 -8.70
N SER A 48 12.05 -1.97 -8.97
CA SER A 48 11.94 -1.30 -10.27
C SER A 48 13.22 -0.62 -10.74
N ARG A 49 14.06 -0.10 -9.84
CA ARG A 49 15.34 0.56 -10.16
C ARG A 49 16.55 -0.26 -9.71
N GLY A 50 16.34 -1.54 -9.42
CA GLY A 50 17.39 -2.52 -9.15
C GLY A 50 17.79 -2.66 -7.68
N VAL A 51 17.17 -1.91 -6.76
CA VAL A 51 17.28 -2.19 -5.33
C VAL A 51 16.79 -3.60 -5.04
N LYS A 52 17.52 -4.34 -4.20
CA LYS A 52 17.15 -5.70 -3.82
C LYS A 52 16.62 -5.68 -2.40
N LEU A 53 15.37 -6.08 -2.22
CA LEU A 53 14.75 -6.26 -0.90
C LEU A 53 14.64 -7.74 -0.59
N LEU A 54 14.88 -8.12 0.66
CA LEU A 54 14.63 -9.47 1.14
C LEU A 54 13.29 -9.45 1.88
N ALA A 55 12.28 -10.15 1.36
CA ALA A 55 11.00 -10.33 2.03
C ALA A 55 11.13 -11.31 3.20
N ASP A 56 10.29 -11.16 4.22
CA ASP A 56 10.28 -12.01 5.40
C ASP A 56 9.77 -13.43 5.08
N ALA A 57 8.76 -13.52 4.22
CA ALA A 57 8.14 -14.80 3.85
C ALA A 57 7.53 -14.77 2.43
N PRO A 58 7.27 -15.94 1.81
CA PRO A 58 6.40 -16.03 0.64
C PRO A 58 4.96 -15.69 1.03
N LEU A 59 4.20 -15.03 0.15
CA LEU A 59 2.81 -14.63 0.43
C LEU A 59 1.93 -15.81 0.86
N VAL A 60 2.11 -16.99 0.27
CA VAL A 60 1.30 -18.18 0.58
C VAL A 60 1.43 -18.63 2.04
N GLU A 61 2.56 -18.35 2.70
CA GLU A 61 2.77 -18.75 4.09
C GLU A 61 2.13 -17.79 5.08
N VAL A 62 1.86 -16.55 4.65
CA VAL A 62 1.42 -15.47 5.54
C VAL A 62 0.07 -14.87 5.15
N ALA A 63 -0.51 -15.19 3.99
CA ALA A 63 -1.74 -14.56 3.50
C ALA A 63 -2.95 -14.65 4.46
N ASP A 64 -3.02 -15.72 5.25
CA ASP A 64 -4.10 -15.97 6.21
C ASP A 64 -3.84 -15.37 7.61
N GLY A 65 -2.76 -14.60 7.78
CA GLY A 65 -2.44 -13.96 9.05
C GLY A 65 -3.44 -12.87 9.47
N ASP A 66 -3.46 -12.62 10.79
CA ASP A 66 -4.28 -11.60 11.45
C ASP A 66 -3.65 -10.20 11.29
N TYR A 67 -3.62 -9.70 10.05
CA TYR A 67 -3.21 -8.33 9.75
C TYR A 67 -4.40 -7.38 9.76
N ASP A 68 -4.20 -6.12 10.11
CA ASP A 68 -5.21 -5.05 10.03
C ASP A 68 -5.27 -4.40 8.65
N ILE A 69 -4.16 -4.47 7.90
CA ILE A 69 -3.98 -3.84 6.60
C ILE A 69 -3.11 -4.67 5.65
N ILE A 70 -3.49 -4.68 4.37
CA ILE A 70 -2.63 -5.11 3.26
C ILE A 70 -2.21 -3.90 2.43
N VAL A 71 -0.92 -3.81 2.11
CA VAL A 71 -0.33 -2.70 1.35
C VAL A 71 0.24 -3.21 0.03
N LEU A 72 -0.16 -2.55 -1.06
CA LEU A 72 0.30 -2.79 -2.42
C LEU A 72 1.13 -1.59 -2.91
N PRO A 73 2.48 -1.69 -2.88
CA PRO A 73 3.34 -0.76 -3.59
C PRO A 73 3.04 -0.72 -5.09
N GLY A 74 3.41 0.36 -5.76
CA GLY A 74 3.34 0.45 -7.20
C GLY A 74 4.58 -0.11 -7.87
N GLY A 75 5.03 0.60 -8.91
CA GLY A 75 5.97 0.08 -9.90
C GLY A 75 5.21 -0.80 -10.91
N ILE A 76 5.22 -0.41 -12.19
CA ILE A 76 4.29 -1.00 -13.16
C ILE A 76 4.44 -2.52 -13.28
N LYS A 77 5.68 -3.02 -13.30
CA LYS A 77 5.96 -4.47 -13.37
C LYS A 77 5.55 -5.19 -12.09
N GLY A 78 5.81 -4.59 -10.92
CA GLY A 78 5.37 -5.16 -9.63
C GLY A 78 3.84 -5.24 -9.55
N ALA A 79 3.14 -4.18 -9.97
CA ALA A 79 1.69 -4.14 -10.03
C ALA A 79 1.11 -5.12 -11.05
N GLU A 80 1.78 -5.37 -12.19
CA GLU A 80 1.40 -6.44 -13.13
C GLU A 80 1.58 -7.83 -12.50
N CYS A 81 2.67 -8.09 -11.79
CA CYS A 81 2.84 -9.33 -11.03
C CYS A 81 1.74 -9.52 -9.98
N PHE A 82 1.32 -8.45 -9.29
CA PHE A 82 0.20 -8.50 -8.37
C PHE A 82 -1.12 -8.81 -9.09
N ARG A 83 -1.40 -8.12 -10.20
CA ARG A 83 -2.61 -8.33 -11.03
C ARG A 83 -2.72 -9.78 -11.49
N ASP A 84 -1.59 -10.38 -11.87
CA ASP A 84 -1.54 -11.72 -12.47
C ASP A 84 -1.37 -12.84 -11.42
N SER A 85 -1.30 -12.50 -10.13
CA SER A 85 -1.24 -13.47 -9.03
C SER A 85 -2.63 -13.73 -8.44
N PRO A 86 -3.25 -14.90 -8.69
CA PRO A 86 -4.57 -15.22 -8.14
C PRO A 86 -4.58 -15.20 -6.61
N LEU A 87 -3.49 -15.66 -5.98
CA LEU A 87 -3.32 -15.62 -4.53
C LEU A 87 -3.39 -14.20 -4.00
N LEU A 88 -2.65 -13.26 -4.61
CA LEU A 88 -2.67 -11.85 -4.20
C LEU A 88 -4.07 -11.26 -4.32
N VAL A 89 -4.70 -11.42 -5.50
CA VAL A 89 -6.03 -10.86 -5.76
C VAL A 89 -7.07 -11.39 -4.77
N GLU A 90 -7.08 -12.70 -4.50
CA GLU A 90 -8.01 -13.27 -3.51
C GLU A 90 -7.68 -12.85 -2.08
N THR A 91 -6.40 -12.65 -1.75
CA THR A 91 -5.98 -12.11 -0.45
C THR A 91 -6.53 -10.69 -0.27
N VAL A 92 -6.36 -9.81 -1.25
CA VAL A 92 -6.89 -8.43 -1.21
C VAL A 92 -8.41 -8.42 -1.06
N LYS A 93 -9.13 -9.25 -1.84
CA LYS A 93 -10.59 -9.40 -1.69
C LYS A 93 -10.96 -9.92 -0.31
N GLN A 94 -10.18 -10.82 0.27
CA GLN A 94 -10.45 -11.35 1.61
C GLN A 94 -10.23 -10.29 2.70
N PHE A 95 -9.19 -9.45 2.60
CA PHE A 95 -9.01 -8.29 3.48
C PHE A 95 -10.22 -7.36 3.41
N HIS A 96 -10.67 -7.00 2.22
CA HIS A 96 -11.86 -6.17 2.05
C HIS A 96 -13.13 -6.82 2.65
N ARG A 97 -13.41 -8.09 2.31
CA ARG A 97 -14.59 -8.84 2.80
C ARG A 97 -14.62 -9.01 4.32
N SER A 98 -13.45 -9.10 4.95
CA SER A 98 -13.32 -9.18 6.42
C SER A 98 -13.29 -7.82 7.11
N GLY A 99 -13.54 -6.73 6.37
CA GLY A 99 -13.59 -5.38 6.92
C GLY A 99 -12.22 -4.83 7.34
N ARG A 100 -11.14 -5.37 6.78
CA ARG A 100 -9.77 -4.86 6.97
C ARG A 100 -9.41 -3.84 5.90
N ILE A 101 -8.33 -3.09 6.13
CA ILE A 101 -7.93 -2.02 5.22
C ILE A 101 -7.18 -2.62 4.03
N VAL A 102 -7.50 -2.13 2.83
CA VAL A 102 -6.67 -2.30 1.64
C VAL A 102 -6.03 -0.96 1.31
N ALA A 103 -4.71 -0.94 1.16
CA ALA A 103 -3.97 0.26 0.82
C ALA A 103 -3.12 0.03 -0.43
N ALA A 104 -3.24 0.92 -1.43
CA ALA A 104 -2.55 0.78 -2.70
C ALA A 104 -1.98 2.11 -3.18
N ILE A 105 -0.76 2.14 -3.69
CA ILE A 105 -0.10 3.38 -4.13
C ILE A 105 0.32 3.28 -5.60
N CYS A 106 0.37 4.43 -6.27
CA CYS A 106 0.94 4.57 -7.60
C CYS A 106 0.19 3.75 -8.65
N ALA A 107 0.84 2.76 -9.27
CA ALA A 107 0.24 1.92 -10.30
C ALA A 107 -0.76 0.89 -9.74
N ALA A 108 -0.66 0.51 -8.47
CA ALA A 108 -1.42 -0.62 -7.92
C ALA A 108 -2.94 -0.42 -7.99
N ALA A 109 -3.45 0.79 -7.77
CA ALA A 109 -4.88 1.07 -7.87
C ALA A 109 -5.42 0.79 -9.29
N ALA A 110 -4.79 1.38 -10.31
CA ALA A 110 -5.19 1.25 -11.71
C ALA A 110 -4.92 -0.15 -12.30
N THR A 111 -3.85 -0.81 -11.86
CA THR A 111 -3.38 -2.07 -12.46
C THR A 111 -3.90 -3.31 -11.73
N VAL A 112 -4.20 -3.23 -10.43
CA VAL A 112 -4.69 -4.36 -9.63
C VAL A 112 -6.15 -4.19 -9.26
N LEU A 113 -6.54 -3.06 -8.68
CA LEU A 113 -7.89 -2.93 -8.10
C LEU A 113 -8.98 -2.81 -9.17
N VAL A 114 -8.74 -1.98 -10.19
CA VAL A 114 -9.73 -1.73 -11.26
C VAL A 114 -9.98 -2.97 -12.12
N PRO A 115 -8.97 -3.69 -12.68
CA PRO A 115 -9.24 -4.80 -13.59
C PRO A 115 -9.95 -5.99 -12.92
N HIS A 116 -9.84 -6.10 -11.59
CA HIS A 116 -10.46 -7.15 -10.79
C HIS A 116 -11.77 -6.73 -10.11
N ASP A 117 -12.25 -5.52 -10.40
CA ASP A 117 -13.50 -4.95 -9.88
C ASP A 117 -13.65 -5.10 -8.35
N ILE A 118 -12.54 -4.92 -7.62
CA ILE A 118 -12.52 -5.16 -6.16
C ILE A 118 -13.33 -4.08 -5.41
N PHE A 119 -13.32 -2.85 -5.93
CA PHE A 119 -13.97 -1.69 -5.34
C PHE A 119 -14.81 -0.95 -6.39
N PRO A 120 -15.96 -1.49 -6.84
CA PRO A 120 -16.72 -0.96 -7.98
C PRO A 120 -17.24 0.48 -7.80
N ILE A 121 -17.40 0.93 -6.55
CA ILE A 121 -17.89 2.27 -6.21
C ILE A 121 -16.93 3.04 -5.29
N GLY A 122 -15.72 2.51 -5.08
CA GLY A 122 -14.73 3.11 -4.18
C GLY A 122 -14.08 4.32 -4.83
N ASN A 123 -13.99 5.44 -4.11
CA ASN A 123 -13.21 6.57 -4.57
C ASN A 123 -11.72 6.26 -4.40
N MET A 124 -10.91 6.53 -5.42
CA MET A 124 -9.49 6.24 -5.40
C MET A 124 -8.65 7.24 -6.20
N THR A 125 -7.37 7.30 -5.85
CA THR A 125 -6.33 7.97 -6.63
C THR A 125 -5.30 6.92 -7.09
N GLY A 126 -4.32 7.36 -7.87
CA GLY A 126 -3.22 6.53 -8.36
C GLY A 126 -2.22 7.40 -9.10
N PHE A 127 -1.28 6.77 -9.80
CA PHE A 127 -0.29 7.52 -10.57
C PHE A 127 -0.98 8.36 -11.66
N PRO A 128 -0.73 9.68 -11.76
CA PRO A 128 -1.49 10.56 -12.66
C PRO A 128 -1.47 10.13 -14.14
N ALA A 129 -0.35 9.56 -14.62
CA ALA A 129 -0.27 9.06 -15.99
C ALA A 129 -1.12 7.81 -16.27
N LEU A 130 -1.66 7.18 -15.23
CA LEU A 130 -2.59 6.05 -15.29
C LEU A 130 -4.03 6.46 -14.96
N LYS A 131 -4.34 7.76 -14.86
CA LYS A 131 -5.69 8.27 -14.60
C LYS A 131 -6.73 7.62 -15.51
N ASP A 132 -6.45 7.52 -16.81
CA ASP A 132 -7.38 6.97 -17.81
C ASP A 132 -7.64 5.46 -17.67
N LYS A 133 -6.94 4.80 -16.74
CA LYS A 133 -7.18 3.40 -16.36
C LYS A 133 -8.09 3.26 -15.14
N ILE A 134 -8.47 4.36 -14.48
CA ILE A 134 -9.44 4.39 -13.38
C ILE A 134 -10.74 5.03 -13.91
N PRO A 135 -11.92 4.44 -13.65
CA PRO A 135 -13.19 5.04 -14.05
C PRO A 135 -13.33 6.48 -13.53
N ALA A 136 -13.83 7.37 -14.39
CA ALA A 136 -13.81 8.82 -14.15
C ALA A 136 -14.60 9.22 -12.88
N GLU A 137 -15.65 8.47 -12.55
CA GLU A 137 -16.48 8.61 -11.37
C GLU A 137 -15.77 8.21 -10.06
N GLN A 138 -14.73 7.37 -10.14
CA GLN A 138 -13.94 6.92 -9.00
C GLN A 138 -12.70 7.79 -8.77
N TRP A 139 -12.16 8.39 -9.83
CA TRP A 139 -10.90 9.13 -9.81
C TRP A 139 -10.97 10.38 -8.93
N GLN A 140 -9.98 10.52 -8.04
CA GLN A 140 -9.77 11.68 -7.20
C GLN A 140 -8.32 12.15 -7.36
N ASP A 141 -8.10 13.33 -7.95
CA ASP A 141 -6.76 13.90 -8.10
C ASP A 141 -6.27 14.53 -6.79
N LYS A 142 -5.91 13.66 -5.83
CA LYS A 142 -5.38 14.03 -4.51
C LYS A 142 -4.19 13.15 -4.18
N ARG A 143 -3.23 13.69 -3.43
CA ARG A 143 -2.02 12.98 -2.97
C ARG A 143 -2.36 11.67 -2.25
N VAL A 144 -3.36 11.72 -1.37
CA VAL A 144 -3.89 10.57 -0.62
C VAL A 144 -5.42 10.63 -0.62
N VAL A 145 -6.07 9.49 -0.78
CA VAL A 145 -7.53 9.33 -0.75
C VAL A 145 -7.87 8.18 0.19
N TRP A 146 -8.66 8.50 1.22
CA TRP A 146 -9.24 7.52 2.13
C TRP A 146 -10.75 7.44 1.89
N ASP A 147 -11.23 6.29 1.41
CA ASP A 147 -12.66 5.99 1.32
C ASP A 147 -13.07 5.08 2.49
N ALA A 148 -13.56 5.71 3.55
CA ALA A 148 -13.96 5.03 4.78
C ALA A 148 -15.08 4.01 4.58
N ARG A 149 -15.93 4.17 3.55
CA ARG A 149 -17.09 3.28 3.31
C ARG A 149 -16.66 1.87 2.93
N VAL A 150 -15.54 1.76 2.21
CA VAL A 150 -14.99 0.49 1.72
C VAL A 150 -13.63 0.15 2.31
N LYS A 151 -13.13 1.00 3.22
CA LYS A 151 -11.81 0.90 3.86
C LYS A 151 -10.65 0.80 2.84
N LEU A 152 -10.73 1.63 1.80
CA LEU A 152 -9.71 1.74 0.76
C LEU A 152 -8.87 3.01 0.97
N LEU A 153 -7.56 2.83 1.12
CA LEU A 153 -6.58 3.92 1.10
C LEU A 153 -5.80 3.89 -0.21
N THR A 154 -5.74 5.01 -0.92
CA THR A 154 -4.91 5.12 -2.13
C THR A 154 -4.04 6.35 -2.16
N SER A 155 -2.93 6.31 -2.90
CA SER A 155 -1.95 7.41 -3.01
C SER A 155 -1.28 7.44 -4.38
N GLN A 156 -0.70 8.58 -4.78
CA GLN A 156 -0.32 8.85 -6.18
C GLN A 156 1.04 8.29 -6.63
N GLY A 157 2.08 8.24 -5.81
CA GLY A 157 3.42 7.87 -6.29
C GLY A 157 4.52 7.94 -5.25
N PRO A 158 5.80 7.83 -5.65
CA PRO A 158 6.93 7.84 -4.72
C PRO A 158 6.95 9.10 -3.85
N GLY A 159 6.64 10.26 -4.45
CA GLY A 159 6.58 11.55 -3.74
C GLY A 159 5.41 11.72 -2.77
N THR A 160 4.49 10.76 -2.68
CA THR A 160 3.36 10.74 -1.74
C THR A 160 3.41 9.55 -0.77
N ALA A 161 4.52 8.80 -0.73
CA ALA A 161 4.68 7.65 0.13
C ALA A 161 4.71 8.04 1.63
N ILE A 162 5.25 9.22 1.97
CA ILE A 162 5.21 9.75 3.34
C ILE A 162 3.77 10.04 3.77
N ASP A 163 3.01 10.80 2.97
CA ASP A 163 1.61 11.11 3.24
C ASP A 163 0.77 9.83 3.41
N PHE A 164 1.04 8.83 2.56
CA PHE A 164 0.39 7.53 2.58
C PHE A 164 0.71 6.74 3.85
N GLY A 165 2.00 6.60 4.19
CA GLY A 165 2.43 5.91 5.40
C GLY A 165 1.87 6.58 6.66
N LEU A 166 1.93 7.91 6.75
CA LEU A 166 1.35 8.63 7.88
C LEU A 166 -0.17 8.46 7.98
N LYS A 167 -0.88 8.38 6.85
CA LYS A 167 -2.33 8.13 6.88
C LYS A 167 -2.66 6.71 7.37
N ILE A 168 -1.84 5.72 7.05
CA ILE A 168 -2.00 4.37 7.62
C ILE A 168 -1.82 4.41 9.14
N ILE A 169 -0.80 5.11 9.64
CA ILE A 169 -0.55 5.25 11.08
C ILE A 169 -1.76 5.92 11.76
N ASP A 170 -2.28 7.00 11.21
CA ASP A 170 -3.48 7.68 11.71
C ASP A 170 -4.68 6.73 11.81
N LEU A 171 -4.91 5.91 10.77
CA LEU A 171 -6.04 4.98 10.72
C LEU A 171 -5.92 3.80 11.69
N LEU A 172 -4.70 3.32 11.97
CA LEU A 172 -4.48 2.10 12.77
C LEU A 172 -4.13 2.39 14.23
N VAL A 173 -3.38 3.45 14.50
CA VAL A 173 -2.81 3.73 15.83
C VAL A 173 -3.06 5.17 16.29
N GLY A 174 -3.78 5.97 15.50
CA GLY A 174 -4.29 7.28 15.90
C GLY A 174 -3.44 8.47 15.43
N ARG A 175 -4.11 9.62 15.37
CA ARG A 175 -3.57 10.88 14.87
C ARG A 175 -2.36 11.36 15.64
N GLU A 176 -2.36 11.21 16.96
CA GLU A 176 -1.28 11.64 17.84
C GLU A 176 0.02 10.88 17.51
N LYS A 177 -0.08 9.58 17.23
CA LYS A 177 1.07 8.76 16.81
C LYS A 177 1.52 9.12 15.39
N ALA A 178 0.59 9.40 14.47
CA ALA A 178 0.93 9.90 13.14
C ALA A 178 1.70 11.23 13.21
N HIS A 179 1.29 12.15 14.09
CA HIS A 179 2.00 13.40 14.34
C HIS A 179 3.39 13.18 14.93
N GLU A 180 3.50 12.30 15.94
CA GLU A 180 4.79 11.92 16.54
C GLU A 180 5.76 11.42 15.47
N VAL A 181 5.34 10.49 14.60
CA VAL A 181 6.19 9.98 13.52
C VAL A 181 6.51 11.07 12.51
N ALA A 182 5.53 11.87 12.09
CA ALA A 182 5.73 12.98 11.16
C ALA A 182 6.81 13.97 11.65
N SER A 183 6.87 14.23 12.96
CA SER A 183 7.85 15.13 13.57
C SER A 183 9.31 14.65 13.46
N GLN A 184 9.53 13.35 13.19
CA GLN A 184 10.85 12.74 13.06
C GLN A 184 11.47 12.91 11.66
N LEU A 185 10.68 13.32 10.65
CA LEU A 185 11.01 13.12 9.24
C LEU A 185 11.52 14.37 8.51
N VAL A 186 11.55 15.54 9.15
CA VAL A 186 11.92 16.82 8.53
C VAL A 186 11.20 17.01 7.18
N MET A 187 9.87 16.88 7.21
CA MET A 187 9.07 16.79 6.00
C MET A 187 9.08 18.10 5.20
N ALA A 188 8.93 17.95 3.88
CA ALA A 188 8.71 19.09 3.01
C ALA A 188 7.40 19.83 3.37
N ALA A 189 7.40 21.16 3.20
CA ALA A 189 6.18 21.95 3.29
C ALA A 189 5.12 21.44 2.30
N GLY A 190 3.86 21.36 2.75
CA GLY A 190 2.73 20.86 1.98
C GLY A 190 2.29 19.43 2.32
N ILE A 191 3.13 18.64 3.01
CA ILE A 191 2.72 17.34 3.58
C ILE A 191 2.01 17.60 4.92
N TYR A 192 0.82 17.03 5.10
CA TYR A 192 0.08 17.16 6.36
C TYR A 192 0.79 16.40 7.49
N ASN A 193 1.04 17.08 8.60
CA ASN A 193 1.82 16.56 9.74
C ASN A 193 0.95 16.09 10.92
N TYR A 194 -0.38 16.07 10.78
CA TYR A 194 -1.33 15.59 11.80
C TYR A 194 -1.34 16.39 13.12
N TYR A 195 -0.71 17.57 13.17
CA TYR A 195 -0.75 18.49 14.31
C TYR A 195 -2.16 19.07 14.53
N GLU A 196 -2.45 19.54 15.75
CA GLU A 196 -3.72 20.23 16.12
C GLU A 196 -3.84 21.64 15.55
#